data_AF-A0A1X7THQ7-F1
#
_entry.id   AF-A0A1X7THQ7-F1
#
_cell.length_a   1.000
_cell.length_b   1.000
_cell.length_c   1.000
_cell.angle_alpha   90.00
_cell.angle_beta   90.00
_cell.angle_gamma   90.00
#
_symmetry.space_group_name_H-M   'P 1'
#
loop_
_entity.id
_entity.type
_entity.pdbx_description
1 polymer ?
#
loop_
_entity_poly.entity_id
_entity_poly.type
_entity_poly.pdbx_seq_one_letter_code
_entity_poly.pdbx_strand_id
1 'polypeptide(L)'
;MKAETLILLLFFLSFSHSLPTFLRHKWLQREKYFRHLSSKDLKLPQDLWFTQSRDHLREVDTTTWQQRYWVNDSFWDKENGPVFLMIGGEGEADPKWVVEGEMMVLAEKYHALAFQLEHR
;
A
#
# COMPACT_ATOMS: atom_id res chain seq x y z
N MET A 1 -42.89 27.38 18.36
CA MET A 1 -41.51 27.34 17.79
C MET A 1 -41.62 27.42 16.28
N LYS A 2 -40.86 28.32 15.63
CA LYS A 2 -40.87 28.46 14.17
C LYS A 2 -40.04 27.33 13.54
N ALA A 3 -40.47 26.78 12.41
CA ALA A 3 -39.81 25.66 11.74
C ALA A 3 -38.33 25.92 11.44
N GLU A 4 -37.97 27.16 11.16
CA GLU A 4 -36.60 27.62 10.88
C GLU A 4 -35.65 27.39 12.07
N THR A 5 -36.13 27.56 13.30
CA THR A 5 -35.31 27.38 14.52
C THR A 5 -35.00 25.90 14.76
N LEU A 6 -35.93 25.01 14.41
CA LEU A 6 -35.76 23.55 14.48
C LEU A 6 -34.75 23.05 13.45
N ILE A 7 -34.79 23.59 12.23
CA ILE A 7 -33.84 23.24 11.16
C ILE A 7 -32.40 23.62 11.56
N LEU A 8 -32.20 24.84 12.07
CA LEU A 8 -30.87 25.29 12.51
C LEU A 8 -30.33 24.42 13.65
N LEU A 9 -31.15 24.06 14.64
CA LEU A 9 -30.75 23.16 15.74
C LEU A 9 -30.34 21.76 15.24
N LEU A 10 -31.04 21.21 14.26
CA LEU A 10 -30.69 19.92 13.66
C LEU A 10 -29.36 19.98 12.87
N PHE A 11 -29.07 21.09 12.18
CA PHE A 11 -27.78 21.31 11.53
C PHE A 11 -26.64 21.41 12.55
N PHE A 12 -26.82 22.14 13.65
CA PHE A 12 -25.81 22.25 14.71
C PHE A 12 -25.52 20.91 15.38
N LEU A 13 -26.55 20.12 15.72
CA LEU A 13 -26.39 18.79 16.31
C LEU A 13 -25.64 17.82 15.37
N SER A 14 -25.93 17.88 14.07
CA SER A 14 -25.25 17.08 13.06
C SER A 14 -23.78 17.50 12.90
N PHE A 15 -23.48 18.80 12.93
CA PHE A 15 -22.12 19.33 12.80
C PHE A 15 -21.25 19.05 14.03
N SER A 16 -21.80 19.18 15.24
CA SER A 16 -21.09 18.88 16.50
C SER A 16 -20.71 17.41 16.65
N HIS A 17 -21.43 16.47 16.03
CA HIS A 17 -21.06 15.06 16.04
C HIS A 17 -20.16 14.66 14.86
N SER A 18 -20.38 15.22 13.68
CA SER A 18 -19.66 14.85 12.45
C SER A 18 -18.26 15.44 12.34
N LEU A 19 -18.03 16.68 12.79
CA LEU A 19 -16.71 17.30 12.69
C LEU A 19 -15.66 16.62 13.59
N PRO A 20 -15.95 16.29 14.87
CA PRO A 20 -14.99 15.59 15.72
C PRO A 20 -14.72 14.16 15.25
N THR A 21 -15.74 13.44 14.75
CA THR A 21 -15.56 12.09 14.21
C THR A 21 -14.75 12.09 12.91
N PHE A 22 -14.98 13.05 12.02
CA PHE A 22 -14.18 13.24 10.80
C PHE A 22 -12.72 13.60 11.11
N LEU A 23 -12.50 14.54 12.04
CA LEU A 23 -11.15 14.93 12.46
C LEU A 23 -10.43 13.79 13.18
N ARG A 24 -11.14 13.02 14.04
CA ARG A 24 -10.61 11.82 14.69
C ARG A 24 -10.26 10.73 13.70
N HIS A 25 -11.11 10.49 12.70
CA HIS A 25 -10.81 9.52 11.64
C HIS A 25 -9.58 9.93 10.83
N LYS A 26 -9.51 11.19 10.39
CA LYS A 26 -8.31 11.73 9.72
C LYS A 26 -7.05 11.63 10.57
N TRP A 27 -7.15 11.88 11.87
CA TRP A 27 -6.02 11.80 12.80
C TRP A 27 -5.56 10.34 13.01
N LEU A 28 -6.47 9.39 13.23
CA LEU A 28 -6.16 7.97 13.40
C LEU A 28 -5.56 7.34 12.14
N GLN A 29 -6.10 7.69 10.96
CA GLN A 29 -5.48 7.29 9.69
C GLN A 29 -4.07 7.86 9.64
N ARG A 30 -3.88 9.16 9.87
CA ARG A 30 -2.55 9.76 9.85
C ARG A 30 -1.58 9.10 10.83
N GLU A 31 -2.00 8.79 12.06
CA GLU A 31 -1.16 8.10 13.04
C GLU A 31 -0.75 6.69 12.60
N LYS A 32 -1.67 5.90 12.01
CA LYS A 32 -1.33 4.58 11.45
C LYS A 32 -0.28 4.70 10.33
N TYR A 33 -0.41 5.68 9.46
CA TYR A 33 0.54 5.92 8.36
C TYR A 33 1.90 6.40 8.90
N PHE A 34 1.91 7.30 9.90
CA PHE A 34 3.14 7.83 10.47
C PHE A 34 3.91 6.83 11.34
N ARG A 35 3.25 5.84 11.94
CA ARG A 35 3.95 4.76 12.68
C ARG A 35 4.87 3.90 11.81
N HIS A 36 4.60 3.81 10.50
CA HIS A 36 5.45 3.07 9.55
C HIS A 36 6.54 3.93 8.89
N LEU A 37 6.49 5.26 9.01
CA LEU A 37 7.41 6.19 8.33
C LEU A 37 8.70 6.50 9.10
N SER A 38 9.03 5.75 10.16
CA SER A 38 10.33 5.91 10.83
C SER A 38 11.42 5.16 10.04
N SER A 39 11.84 5.78 8.94
CA SER A 39 12.79 5.23 7.96
C SER A 39 14.18 4.89 8.52
N LYS A 40 14.54 5.38 9.71
CA LYS A 40 15.88 5.23 10.28
C LYS A 40 16.24 3.80 10.70
N ASP A 41 15.25 2.91 10.87
CA ASP A 41 15.46 1.51 11.28
C ASP A 41 14.82 0.49 10.32
N LEU A 42 14.43 0.89 9.10
CA LEU A 42 13.77 -0.02 8.15
C LEU A 42 14.77 -1.07 7.65
N LYS A 43 14.54 -2.33 8.04
CA LYS A 43 15.25 -3.47 7.47
C LYS A 43 14.70 -3.76 6.08
N LEU A 44 15.41 -3.28 5.06
CA LEU A 44 15.03 -3.51 3.66
C LEU A 44 15.26 -4.97 3.28
N PRO A 45 14.37 -5.57 2.48
CA PRO A 45 14.56 -6.91 1.95
C PRO A 45 15.75 -6.95 0.98
N GLN A 46 16.34 -8.12 0.83
CA GLN A 46 17.40 -8.34 -0.15
C GLN A 46 16.83 -8.41 -1.57
N ASP A 47 17.65 -8.03 -2.53
CA ASP A 47 17.34 -8.13 -3.95
C ASP A 47 17.15 -9.60 -4.35
N LEU A 48 16.00 -9.89 -4.95
CA LEU A 48 15.70 -11.18 -5.56
C LEU A 48 15.65 -11.02 -7.08
N TRP A 49 15.88 -12.12 -7.79
CA TRP A 49 16.03 -12.10 -9.24
C TRP A 49 15.17 -13.18 -9.89
N PHE A 50 14.35 -12.77 -10.85
CA PHE A 50 13.50 -13.66 -11.63
C PHE A 50 14.00 -13.73 -13.07
N THR A 51 14.27 -14.94 -13.55
CA THR A 51 14.69 -15.15 -14.94
C THR A 51 13.51 -14.95 -15.88
N GLN A 52 13.58 -13.95 -16.75
CA GLN A 52 12.50 -13.59 -17.65
C GLN A 52 12.95 -13.59 -19.11
N SER A 53 12.04 -13.92 -20.04
CA SER A 53 12.30 -13.72 -21.46
C SER A 53 12.58 -12.24 -21.74
N ARG A 54 13.59 -11.99 -22.58
CA ARG A 54 13.88 -10.63 -23.04
C ARG A 54 12.83 -10.16 -24.05
N ASP A 55 12.35 -11.07 -24.90
CA ASP A 55 11.43 -10.76 -25.98
C ASP A 55 10.21 -11.68 -25.91
N HIS A 56 9.06 -11.11 -25.55
CA HIS A 56 7.79 -11.82 -25.44
C HIS A 56 7.05 -11.94 -26.77
N LEU A 57 7.53 -11.28 -27.83
CA LEU A 57 6.88 -11.22 -29.14
C LEU A 57 7.53 -12.17 -30.16
N ARG A 58 8.77 -12.61 -29.90
CA ARG A 58 9.49 -13.58 -30.74
C ARG A 58 9.70 -14.89 -29.99
N GLU A 59 8.88 -15.89 -30.30
CA GLU A 59 8.94 -17.24 -29.68
C GLU A 59 10.28 -17.97 -29.90
N VAL A 60 11.05 -17.59 -30.93
CA VAL A 60 12.35 -18.19 -31.25
C VAL A 60 13.49 -17.60 -30.39
N ASP A 61 13.30 -16.42 -29.80
CA ASP A 61 14.34 -15.81 -28.96
C ASP A 61 14.33 -16.47 -27.57
N THR A 62 15.34 -17.30 -27.30
CA THR A 62 15.54 -17.94 -26.01
C THR A 62 16.37 -17.10 -25.03
N THR A 63 16.68 -15.85 -25.38
CA THR A 63 17.48 -14.98 -24.51
C THR A 63 16.68 -14.55 -23.30
N THR A 64 17.27 -14.74 -22.11
CA THR A 64 16.69 -14.32 -20.84
C THR A 64 17.48 -13.20 -20.18
N TRP A 65 16.85 -12.52 -19.23
CA TRP A 65 17.49 -11.55 -18.35
C TRP A 65 16.97 -11.73 -16.92
N GLN A 66 17.69 -11.17 -15.94
CA GLN A 66 17.32 -11.24 -14.53
C GLN A 66 16.53 -9.97 -14.16
N GLN A 67 15.23 -10.12 -13.97
CA GLN A 67 14.37 -9.04 -13.48
C GLN A 67 14.45 -8.97 -11.95
N ARG A 68 14.81 -7.80 -11.42
CA ARG A 68 14.89 -7.58 -9.97
C ARG A 68 13.50 -7.43 -9.36
N TYR A 69 13.33 -7.98 -8.16
CA TYR A 69 12.12 -7.82 -7.37
C TYR A 69 12.41 -7.96 -5.87
N TRP A 70 11.44 -7.55 -5.06
CA TRP A 70 11.42 -7.77 -3.61
C TRP A 70 10.08 -8.35 -3.18
N VAL A 71 10.09 -9.08 -2.07
CA VAL A 71 8.91 -9.69 -1.46
C VAL A 71 8.87 -9.39 0.03
N ASN A 72 7.66 -9.21 0.57
CA ASN A 72 7.41 -9.16 2.00
C ASN A 72 6.19 -10.00 2.34
N ASP A 73 6.41 -11.05 3.13
CA ASP A 73 5.40 -12.01 3.59
C ASP A 73 5.00 -11.82 5.07
N SER A 74 5.42 -10.72 5.71
CA SER A 74 5.25 -10.49 7.15
C SER A 74 3.80 -10.58 7.64
N PHE A 75 2.83 -10.31 6.75
CA PHE A 75 1.41 -10.33 7.07
C PHE A 75 0.63 -11.42 6.32
N TRP A 76 1.30 -12.21 5.49
CA TRP A 76 0.63 -13.07 4.52
C TRP A 76 -0.03 -14.28 5.19
N ASP A 77 -1.35 -14.42 4.99
CA ASP A 77 -2.04 -15.69 5.21
C ASP A 77 -1.70 -16.63 4.06
N LYS A 78 -0.87 -17.64 4.33
CA LYS A 78 -0.37 -18.58 3.32
C LYS A 78 -1.46 -19.45 2.70
N GLU A 79 -2.61 -19.60 3.35
CA GLU A 79 -3.70 -20.44 2.86
C GLU A 79 -4.68 -19.65 2.00
N ASN A 80 -5.03 -18.42 2.41
CA ASN A 80 -6.12 -17.65 1.78
C ASN A 80 -5.76 -16.20 1.43
N GLY A 81 -4.55 -15.74 1.76
CA GLY A 81 -4.13 -14.36 1.60
C GLY A 81 -3.89 -13.96 0.14
N PRO A 82 -4.34 -12.78 -0.31
CA PRO A 82 -4.13 -12.32 -1.68
C PRO A 82 -2.67 -11.92 -1.92
N VAL A 83 -2.33 -11.71 -3.19
CA VAL A 83 -1.02 -11.17 -3.59
C VAL A 83 -1.21 -9.73 -4.09
N PHE A 84 -0.46 -8.80 -3.52
CA PHE A 84 -0.32 -7.45 -4.01
C PHE A 84 0.97 -7.33 -4.81
N LEU A 85 0.85 -6.80 -6.03
CA LEU A 85 1.96 -6.59 -6.94
C LEU A 85 2.03 -5.11 -7.31
N MET A 86 3.14 -4.48 -6.94
CA MET A 86 3.49 -3.14 -7.43
C MET A 86 4.51 -3.25 -8.55
N ILE A 87 4.22 -2.60 -9.67
CA ILE A 87 5.10 -2.52 -10.83
C ILE A 87 5.87 -1.21 -10.74
N GLY A 88 7.19 -1.27 -10.91
CA GLY A 88 8.07 -0.10 -10.92
C GLY A 88 7.66 0.93 -11.97
N GLY A 89 8.03 2.18 -11.74
CA GLY A 89 7.89 3.26 -12.71
C GLY A 89 9.09 3.32 -13.66
N GLU A 90 9.37 4.53 -14.15
CA GLU A 90 10.48 4.79 -15.10
C GLU A 90 11.88 4.82 -14.44
N GLY A 91 11.94 4.85 -13.11
CA GLY A 91 13.18 4.91 -12.34
C GLY A 91 13.51 3.59 -11.63
N GLU A 92 14.71 3.54 -11.05
CA GLU A 92 15.15 2.41 -10.24
C GLU A 92 14.12 2.10 -9.14
N ALA A 93 13.71 0.83 -9.07
CA ALA A 93 12.74 0.41 -8.09
C ALA A 93 13.36 0.39 -6.68
N ASP A 94 12.62 0.91 -5.69
CA ASP A 94 13.09 1.02 -4.31
C ASP A 94 12.47 -0.09 -3.43
N PRO A 95 13.27 -0.91 -2.73
CA PRO A 95 12.77 -1.97 -1.86
C PRO A 95 11.88 -1.47 -0.71
N LYS A 96 11.91 -0.18 -0.37
CA LYS A 96 11.05 0.38 0.69
C LYS A 96 9.56 0.15 0.41
N TRP A 97 9.15 0.03 -0.86
CA TRP A 97 7.73 -0.08 -1.22
C TRP A 97 7.07 -1.39 -0.78
N VAL A 98 7.86 -2.42 -0.45
CA VAL A 98 7.37 -3.64 0.21
C VAL A 98 7.55 -3.62 1.74
N VAL A 99 7.94 -2.50 2.33
CA VAL A 99 8.13 -2.36 3.80
C VAL A 99 7.26 -1.24 4.37
N GLU A 100 6.99 -0.19 3.59
CA GLU A 100 6.17 0.94 3.97
C GLU A 100 5.20 1.37 2.86
N GLY A 101 4.38 2.39 3.14
CA GLY A 101 3.40 2.94 2.21
C GLY A 101 2.03 2.26 2.26
N GLU A 102 1.12 2.73 1.41
CA GLU A 102 -0.29 2.29 1.39
C GLU A 102 -0.42 0.79 1.15
N MET A 103 0.38 0.23 0.23
CA MET A 103 0.32 -1.19 -0.09
C MET A 103 0.56 -2.05 1.15
N MET A 104 1.48 -1.65 2.04
CA MET A 104 1.78 -2.41 3.26
C MET A 104 0.71 -2.23 4.34
N VAL A 105 0.09 -1.04 4.44
CA VAL A 105 -1.08 -0.82 5.32
C VAL A 105 -2.24 -1.73 4.90
N LEU A 106 -2.46 -1.89 3.59
CA LEU A 106 -3.48 -2.78 3.05
C LEU A 106 -3.06 -4.25 3.18
N ALA A 107 -1.78 -4.58 3.00
CA ALA A 107 -1.28 -5.95 3.14
C ALA A 107 -1.46 -6.48 4.56
N GLU A 108 -1.22 -5.65 5.58
CA GLU A 108 -1.54 -5.98 6.97
C GLU A 108 -3.04 -6.21 7.15
N LYS A 109 -3.89 -5.34 6.58
CA LYS A 109 -5.35 -5.42 6.73
C LYS A 109 -5.96 -6.66 6.06
N TYR A 110 -5.44 -7.05 4.91
CA TYR A 110 -5.98 -8.13 4.08
C TYR A 110 -5.15 -9.41 4.14
N HIS A 111 -4.14 -9.46 5.02
CA HIS A 111 -3.23 -10.58 5.15
C HIS A 111 -2.56 -10.97 3.83
N ALA A 112 -2.09 -9.97 3.08
CA ALA A 112 -1.56 -10.13 1.73
C ALA A 112 -0.04 -10.37 1.70
N LEU A 113 0.41 -11.10 0.68
CA LEU A 113 1.80 -11.13 0.24
C LEU A 113 2.09 -9.91 -0.63
N ALA A 114 3.16 -9.16 -0.37
CA ALA A 114 3.50 -7.97 -1.14
C ALA A 114 4.74 -8.18 -2.00
N PHE A 115 4.67 -7.80 -3.28
CA PHE A 115 5.79 -7.75 -4.21
C PHE A 115 5.99 -6.36 -4.80
N GLN A 116 7.26 -5.98 -4.98
CA GLN A 116 7.68 -4.90 -5.85
C GLN A 116 8.50 -5.50 -6.98
N LEU A 117 8.04 -5.33 -8.21
CA LEU A 117 8.75 -5.76 -9.42
C LEU A 117 9.37 -4.55 -10.10
N GLU A 118 10.66 -4.61 -10.44
CA GLU A 118 11.31 -3.54 -11.18
C GLU A 118 10.85 -3.52 -12.65
N HIS A 119 10.58 -2.32 -13.16
CA HIS A 119 10.25 -2.15 -14.57
C HIS A 119 11.50 -2.37 -15.43
N ARG A 120 11.33 -2.98 -16.60
CA ARG A 120 12.40 -3.21 -17.58
C ARG A 120 12.70 -2.01 -18.46
#